data_AF-A0A1W5XLR4-F1
#
_entry.id   AF-A0A1W5XLR4-F1
#
_cell.length_a   1.000
_cell.length_b   1.000
_cell.length_c   1.000
_cell.angle_alpha   90.00
_cell.angle_beta   90.00
_cell.angle_gamma   90.00
#
_symmetry.space_group_name_H-M   'P 1'
#
loop_
_entity.id
_entity.type
_entity.pdbx_description
1 polymer ?
#
loop_
_entity_poly.entity_id
_entity_poly.type
_entity_poly.pdbx_seq_one_letter_code
_entity_poly.pdbx_strand_id
1 'polypeptide(L)'
;MTTTAAGTARTAPAATGPPLRVTWVQPEDLLGHELRQAAEDGRDATGIARRWQAAGGPPAPDRAGASPGPAGPSLRRLATTLLDEIALLPSPLADDEPTDLTAIQRACAPAPLPRRAGARPDQDRTAARLEAAWLGRAAGCLLGKPVEKLPLDGIRALARSTGNWPLTSYFTGAGLDPEVAARYPWNRRSAATSLAENIDGMPEDDDLTYPLLGLLLLERHGPGFTTADVARLWLDELPAGRTFTAERVAYRNLLDGIEPPHTARHRNPFREWIGAQIRADVHGWTRPGDPAGAAAQAWRDAVLSHTGNGVYAAMFTAAALAEAAGGRADVHGALRAGLAVIPPRSRLARAVRLGIAAAREEPTGTAEGFAAVADRLHTVHGHHHWVHAVPNAALLAAALTHADGDFAGSICRAVSGGWDTDSNGATAGSLAGLLAGSPAALPESWTAPLRGRLTSSVGGQAVHAFGTLARRTAALVVRTPDRPEAPAP
;
A
#
# COMPACT_ATOMS: atom_id res chain seq x y z
N MET A 1 35.45 -66.78 -4.00
CA MET A 1 34.40 -66.25 -3.09
C MET A 1 34.76 -64.82 -2.76
N THR A 2 34.16 -63.86 -3.46
CA THR A 2 34.07 -62.46 -3.03
C THR A 2 32.86 -61.87 -3.72
N THR A 3 31.84 -61.62 -2.91
CA THR A 3 30.47 -61.22 -3.26
C THR A 3 30.44 -59.72 -3.52
N THR A 4 30.05 -59.30 -4.72
CA THR A 4 29.73 -57.91 -5.05
C THR A 4 28.29 -57.62 -4.62
N ALA A 5 28.12 -56.77 -3.61
CA ALA A 5 26.82 -56.29 -3.17
C ALA A 5 26.27 -55.26 -4.16
N ALA A 6 25.14 -55.57 -4.78
CA ALA A 6 24.37 -54.63 -5.59
C ALA A 6 23.70 -53.59 -4.67
N GLY A 7 24.08 -52.32 -4.84
CA GLY A 7 23.41 -51.20 -4.19
C GLY A 7 22.00 -51.03 -4.75
N THR A 8 21.00 -51.23 -3.90
CA THR A 8 19.61 -50.93 -4.20
C THR A 8 19.45 -49.42 -4.34
N ALA A 9 19.17 -48.97 -5.57
CA ALA A 9 18.76 -47.59 -5.84
C ALA A 9 17.45 -47.33 -5.09
N ARG A 10 17.53 -46.54 -4.02
CA ARG A 10 16.36 -45.98 -3.35
C ARG A 10 15.63 -45.06 -4.33
N THR A 11 14.52 -45.53 -4.87
CA THR A 11 13.52 -44.68 -5.52
C THR A 11 12.99 -43.70 -4.50
N ALA A 12 13.28 -42.42 -4.68
CA ALA A 12 12.63 -41.37 -3.91
C ALA A 12 11.12 -41.42 -4.20
N PRO A 13 10.23 -41.37 -3.20
CA PRO A 13 8.81 -41.30 -3.45
C PRO A 13 8.51 -40.03 -4.25
N ALA A 14 7.80 -40.17 -5.36
CA ALA A 14 7.28 -39.03 -6.11
C ALA A 14 6.42 -38.21 -5.16
N ALA A 15 6.84 -36.98 -4.85
CA ALA A 15 6.08 -36.09 -4.01
C ALA A 15 4.76 -35.73 -4.72
N THR A 16 3.68 -36.41 -4.36
CA THR A 16 2.32 -36.16 -4.86
C THR A 16 1.69 -34.96 -4.16
N GLY A 17 2.38 -33.82 -4.17
CA GLY A 17 1.80 -32.54 -3.79
C GLY A 17 0.94 -31.98 -4.93
N PRO A 18 -0.09 -31.16 -4.63
CA PRO A 18 -0.80 -30.43 -5.68
C PRO A 18 0.19 -29.53 -6.44
N PRO A 19 0.02 -29.36 -7.76
CA PRO A 19 0.90 -28.51 -8.56
C PRO A 19 0.87 -27.06 -8.06
N LEU A 20 2.02 -26.38 -8.07
CA LEU A 20 2.12 -24.97 -7.70
C LEU A 20 1.32 -24.10 -8.67
N ARG A 21 0.32 -23.37 -8.16
CA ARG A 21 -0.36 -22.28 -8.89
C ARG A 21 0.08 -20.94 -8.33
N VAL A 22 0.75 -20.14 -9.15
CA VAL A 22 1.10 -18.76 -8.79
C VAL A 22 -0.18 -17.93 -8.75
N THR A 23 -0.42 -17.25 -7.64
CA THR A 23 -1.60 -16.40 -7.45
C THR A 23 -1.49 -15.11 -8.28
N TRP A 24 -2.63 -14.53 -8.63
CA TRP A 24 -2.84 -13.24 -9.28
C TRP A 24 -2.33 -13.15 -10.72
N VAL A 25 -2.04 -14.28 -11.39
CA VAL A 25 -1.46 -14.27 -12.75
C VAL A 25 -2.14 -15.22 -13.73
N GLN A 26 -3.06 -16.09 -13.28
CA GLN A 26 -3.73 -17.04 -14.16
C GLN A 26 -4.72 -16.30 -15.08
N PRO A 27 -4.65 -16.46 -16.42
CA PRO A 27 -5.54 -15.73 -17.34
C PRO A 27 -7.02 -15.90 -17.02
N GLU A 28 -7.44 -17.10 -16.65
CA GLU A 28 -8.82 -17.42 -16.26
C GLU A 28 -9.28 -16.66 -15.01
N ASP A 29 -8.38 -16.40 -14.06
CA ASP A 29 -8.68 -15.66 -12.84
C ASP A 29 -8.65 -14.14 -13.10
N LEU A 30 -7.71 -13.68 -13.93
CA LEU A 30 -7.55 -12.27 -14.30
C LEU A 30 -8.78 -11.72 -15.01
N LEU A 31 -9.43 -12.50 -15.87
CA LEU A 31 -10.61 -12.03 -16.60
C LEU A 31 -11.77 -11.65 -15.65
N GLY A 32 -12.01 -12.44 -14.61
CA GLY A 32 -13.02 -12.10 -13.61
C GLY A 32 -12.73 -10.77 -12.92
N HIS A 33 -11.45 -10.52 -12.58
CA HIS A 33 -11.03 -9.26 -11.99
C HIS A 33 -11.11 -8.09 -12.98
N GLU A 34 -10.75 -8.29 -14.25
CA GLU A 34 -10.80 -7.24 -15.28
C GLU A 34 -12.25 -6.86 -15.62
N LEU A 35 -13.20 -7.81 -15.57
CA LEU A 35 -14.63 -7.50 -15.68
C LEU A 35 -15.12 -6.62 -14.53
N ARG A 36 -14.64 -6.87 -13.31
CA ARG A 36 -14.95 -6.01 -12.14
C ARG A 36 -14.33 -4.62 -12.31
N GLN A 37 -13.05 -4.55 -12.65
CA GLN A 37 -12.36 -3.28 -12.92
C GLN A 37 -13.03 -2.51 -14.07
N ALA A 38 -13.52 -3.18 -15.11
CA ALA A 38 -14.27 -2.54 -16.20
C ALA A 38 -15.56 -1.91 -15.69
N ALA A 39 -16.32 -2.59 -14.84
CA ALA A 39 -17.51 -2.01 -14.22
C ALA A 39 -17.17 -0.81 -13.33
N GLU A 40 -16.09 -0.89 -12.54
CA GLU A 40 -15.60 0.22 -11.70
C GLU A 40 -15.18 1.43 -12.54
N ASP A 41 -14.58 1.20 -13.71
CA ASP A 41 -14.16 2.22 -14.68
C ASP A 41 -15.32 2.76 -15.54
N GLY A 42 -16.53 2.20 -15.42
CA GLY A 42 -17.68 2.53 -16.26
C GLY A 42 -17.59 2.02 -17.70
N ARG A 43 -16.72 1.05 -17.99
CA ARG A 43 -16.55 0.41 -19.30
C ARG A 43 -17.64 -0.66 -19.51
N ASP A 44 -18.36 -0.61 -20.63
CA ASP A 44 -19.40 -1.61 -20.94
C ASP A 44 -18.79 -2.92 -21.43
N ALA A 45 -18.50 -3.83 -20.49
CA ALA A 45 -18.04 -5.18 -20.77
C ALA A 45 -19.17 -6.23 -20.78
N THR A 46 -20.45 -5.82 -20.86
CA THR A 46 -21.60 -6.73 -20.69
C THR A 46 -21.63 -7.86 -21.73
N GLY A 47 -21.29 -7.54 -22.99
CA GLY A 47 -21.18 -8.56 -24.06
C GLY A 47 -20.05 -9.56 -23.80
N ILE A 48 -18.91 -9.08 -23.29
CA ILE A 48 -17.74 -9.90 -22.98
C ILE A 48 -18.02 -10.79 -21.77
N ALA A 49 -18.65 -10.26 -20.72
CA ALA A 49 -19.07 -11.01 -19.54
C ALA A 49 -20.01 -12.17 -19.90
N ARG A 50 -20.99 -11.93 -20.79
CA ARG A 50 -21.90 -13.00 -21.28
C ARG A 50 -21.14 -14.10 -22.03
N ARG A 51 -20.17 -13.74 -22.88
CA ARG A 51 -19.32 -14.72 -23.59
C ARG A 51 -18.49 -15.55 -22.62
N TRP A 52 -17.93 -14.93 -21.59
CA TRP A 52 -17.16 -15.61 -20.55
C TRP A 52 -18.03 -16.62 -19.78
N GLN A 53 -19.19 -16.18 -19.30
CA GLN A 53 -20.14 -17.03 -18.58
C GLN A 53 -20.67 -18.18 -19.43
N ALA A 54 -21.03 -17.92 -20.70
CA ALA A 54 -21.51 -18.94 -21.62
C ALA A 54 -20.47 -20.03 -21.92
N ALA A 55 -19.18 -19.70 -21.82
CA ALA A 55 -18.08 -20.65 -21.97
C ALA A 55 -17.75 -21.44 -20.67
N GLY A 56 -18.50 -21.24 -19.59
CA GLY A 56 -18.24 -21.86 -18.29
C GLY A 56 -17.15 -21.16 -17.47
N GLY A 57 -16.88 -19.89 -17.76
CA GLY A 57 -15.92 -19.07 -17.05
C GLY A 57 -16.34 -18.76 -15.60
N PRO A 58 -15.48 -18.99 -14.60
CA PRO A 58 -15.81 -18.66 -13.21
C PRO A 58 -15.81 -17.14 -12.95
N PRO A 59 -16.44 -16.68 -11.85
CA PRO A 59 -16.21 -15.34 -11.34
C PRO A 59 -14.76 -15.18 -10.84
N ALA A 60 -14.37 -13.94 -10.54
CA ALA A 60 -13.06 -13.63 -9.95
C ALA A 60 -12.88 -14.38 -8.60
N PRO A 61 -11.70 -14.98 -8.32
CA PRO A 61 -11.40 -15.50 -7.00
C PRO A 61 -11.37 -14.38 -5.95
N ASP A 62 -12.15 -14.48 -4.87
CA ASP A 62 -12.32 -13.37 -3.93
C ASP A 62 -11.10 -13.10 -3.04
N ARG A 63 -10.36 -14.13 -2.58
CA ARG A 63 -9.26 -13.96 -1.59
C ARG A 63 -8.02 -14.83 -1.83
N ALA A 64 -8.17 -15.99 -2.44
CA ALA A 64 -7.06 -16.94 -2.62
C ALA A 64 -6.04 -16.48 -3.67
N GLY A 65 -6.43 -15.55 -4.54
CA GLY A 65 -5.63 -15.08 -5.67
C GLY A 65 -5.39 -16.11 -6.77
N ALA A 66 -5.76 -17.37 -6.59
CA ALA A 66 -5.81 -18.36 -7.67
C ALA A 66 -7.04 -19.25 -7.51
N SER A 67 -7.60 -19.68 -8.63
CA SER A 67 -8.57 -20.77 -8.68
C SER A 67 -7.97 -22.09 -8.16
N PRO A 68 -8.77 -23.00 -7.56
CA PRO A 68 -8.28 -24.27 -6.99
C PRO A 68 -7.54 -25.18 -7.98
N GLY A 69 -7.85 -25.07 -9.28
CA GLY A 69 -7.23 -25.84 -10.34
C GLY A 69 -7.23 -25.10 -11.68
N PRO A 70 -6.44 -25.55 -12.67
CA PRO A 70 -6.39 -24.94 -13.99
C PRO A 70 -7.72 -25.05 -14.73
N ALA A 71 -8.11 -23.95 -15.36
CA ALA A 71 -9.14 -24.01 -16.40
C ALA A 71 -8.64 -24.80 -17.62
N GLY A 72 -9.57 -25.37 -18.39
CA GLY A 72 -9.26 -26.07 -19.64
C GLY A 72 -8.54 -25.15 -20.66
N PRO A 73 -7.71 -25.70 -21.57
CA PRO A 73 -6.91 -24.89 -22.48
C PRO A 73 -7.72 -23.93 -23.38
N SER A 74 -8.92 -24.33 -23.80
CA SER A 74 -9.84 -23.49 -24.57
C SER A 74 -10.31 -22.28 -23.78
N LEU A 75 -10.70 -22.49 -22.52
CA LEU A 75 -11.19 -21.44 -21.63
C LEU A 75 -10.07 -20.45 -21.28
N ARG A 76 -8.83 -20.92 -21.08
CA ARG A 76 -7.66 -20.05 -20.86
C ARG A 76 -7.33 -19.17 -22.08
N ARG A 77 -7.41 -19.73 -23.29
CA ARG A 77 -7.23 -18.95 -24.53
C ARG A 77 -8.34 -17.91 -24.68
N LEU A 78 -9.59 -18.31 -24.44
CA LEU A 78 -10.71 -17.38 -24.46
C LEU A 78 -10.50 -16.25 -23.44
N ALA A 79 -10.08 -16.56 -22.21
CA ALA A 79 -9.83 -15.55 -21.18
C ALA A 79 -8.81 -14.50 -21.65
N THR A 80 -7.74 -14.98 -22.29
CA THR A 80 -6.69 -14.15 -22.87
C THR A 80 -7.22 -13.22 -23.97
N THR A 81 -8.01 -13.75 -24.91
CA THR A 81 -8.66 -12.96 -25.96
C THR A 81 -9.61 -11.91 -25.38
N LEU A 82 -10.45 -12.30 -24.42
CA LEU A 82 -11.42 -11.39 -23.80
C LEU A 82 -10.75 -10.29 -22.98
N LEU A 83 -9.62 -10.56 -22.32
CA LEU A 83 -8.81 -9.53 -21.65
C LEU A 83 -8.32 -8.47 -22.65
N ASP A 84 -7.86 -8.90 -23.83
CA ASP A 84 -7.39 -7.98 -24.87
C ASP A 84 -8.57 -7.18 -25.45
N GLU A 85 -9.76 -7.78 -25.60
CA GLU A 85 -10.97 -7.07 -26.01
C GLU A 85 -11.42 -6.02 -24.99
N ILE A 86 -11.42 -6.35 -23.68
CA ILE A 86 -11.79 -5.39 -22.62
C ILE A 86 -10.84 -4.20 -22.57
N ALA A 87 -9.54 -4.41 -22.86
CA ALA A 87 -8.55 -3.35 -22.90
C ALA A 87 -8.82 -2.28 -23.96
N LEU A 88 -9.63 -2.60 -24.99
CA LEU A 88 -10.02 -1.67 -26.06
C LEU A 88 -11.28 -0.85 -25.72
N LEU A 89 -11.99 -1.19 -24.65
CA LEU A 89 -13.20 -0.47 -24.26
C LEU A 89 -12.86 0.92 -23.71
N PRO A 90 -13.49 2.00 -24.22
CA PRO A 90 -13.25 3.34 -23.71
C PRO A 90 -13.82 3.48 -22.30
N SER A 91 -13.07 4.13 -21.40
CA SER A 91 -13.60 4.51 -20.09
C SER A 91 -14.18 5.93 -20.16
N PRO A 92 -15.43 6.14 -19.69
CA PRO A 92 -16.00 7.49 -19.56
C PRO A 92 -15.28 8.35 -18.51
N LEU A 93 -14.41 7.76 -17.69
CA LEU A 93 -13.65 8.46 -16.66
C LEU A 93 -12.28 8.95 -17.17
N ALA A 94 -11.89 8.64 -18.41
CA ALA A 94 -10.53 8.93 -18.90
C ALA A 94 -10.14 10.41 -18.81
N ASP A 95 -11.09 11.33 -19.00
CA ASP A 95 -10.87 12.78 -18.90
C ASP A 95 -10.78 13.27 -17.44
N ASP A 96 -11.46 12.58 -16.53
CA ASP A 96 -11.51 12.93 -15.10
C ASP A 96 -10.37 12.25 -14.32
N GLU A 97 -9.88 11.13 -14.85
CA GLU A 97 -8.87 10.25 -14.25
C GLU A 97 -7.72 9.93 -15.24
N PRO A 98 -7.01 10.95 -15.78
CA PRO A 98 -5.85 10.74 -16.64
C PRO A 98 -4.64 10.17 -15.87
N THR A 99 -3.91 9.22 -16.46
CA THR A 99 -2.67 8.70 -15.82
C THR A 99 -1.42 9.51 -16.17
N ASP A 100 -1.41 10.22 -17.29
CA ASP A 100 -0.28 11.04 -17.72
C ASP A 100 -0.02 12.18 -16.72
N LEU A 101 1.24 12.39 -16.31
CA LEU A 101 1.59 13.38 -15.30
C LEU A 101 1.21 14.80 -15.72
N THR A 102 1.40 15.15 -16.99
CA THR A 102 1.07 16.50 -17.50
C THR A 102 -0.43 16.73 -17.49
N ALA A 103 -1.22 15.73 -17.88
CA ALA A 103 -2.68 15.78 -17.79
C ALA A 103 -3.17 15.89 -16.34
N ILE A 104 -2.59 15.12 -15.41
CA ILE A 104 -2.89 15.23 -13.97
C ILE A 104 -2.61 16.64 -13.47
N GLN A 105 -1.40 17.16 -13.73
CA GLN A 105 -0.99 18.50 -13.30
C GLN A 105 -1.91 19.59 -13.86
N ARG A 106 -2.32 19.48 -15.13
CA ARG A 106 -3.29 20.40 -15.73
C ARG A 106 -4.66 20.32 -15.05
N ALA A 107 -5.14 19.11 -14.72
CA ALA A 107 -6.41 18.93 -14.01
C ALA A 107 -6.37 19.48 -12.56
N CYS A 108 -5.18 19.56 -11.96
CA CYS A 108 -4.97 20.12 -10.62
C CYS A 108 -4.76 21.65 -10.61
N ALA A 109 -4.44 22.27 -11.76
CA ALA A 109 -3.89 23.62 -11.81
C ALA A 109 -4.94 24.76 -11.73
N PRO A 110 -4.65 25.88 -11.03
CA PRO A 110 -3.61 26.05 -10.00
C PRO A 110 -4.03 26.84 -8.76
N ALA A 111 -3.38 26.52 -7.63
CA ALA A 111 -2.83 27.56 -6.77
C ALA A 111 -1.32 27.28 -6.66
N PRO A 112 -0.43 28.24 -6.94
CA PRO A 112 0.95 28.11 -6.53
C PRO A 112 0.94 28.05 -5.00
N LEU A 113 1.09 26.85 -4.44
CA LEU A 113 1.44 26.74 -3.02
C LEU A 113 2.74 27.53 -2.88
N PRO A 114 2.80 28.57 -2.03
CA PRO A 114 4.00 29.36 -1.88
C PRO A 114 5.12 28.40 -1.46
N ARG A 115 6.10 28.21 -2.34
CA ARG A 115 7.36 27.57 -2.00
C ARG A 115 8.05 28.48 -1.01
N ARG A 116 7.80 28.25 0.27
CA ARG A 116 8.44 29.00 1.34
C ARG A 116 9.84 28.45 1.53
N ALA A 117 10.83 29.25 1.13
CA ALA A 117 12.22 29.07 1.53
C ALA A 117 12.25 28.77 3.03
N GLY A 118 12.75 27.61 3.38
CA GLY A 118 12.93 27.20 4.76
C GLY A 118 14.40 27.29 5.11
N ALA A 119 14.71 27.75 6.32
CA ALA A 119 16.05 27.59 6.87
C ALA A 119 16.48 26.12 6.73
N ARG A 120 17.77 25.92 6.46
CA ARG A 120 18.38 24.60 6.29
C ARG A 120 17.94 23.69 7.44
N PRO A 121 17.20 22.60 7.18
CA PRO A 121 16.82 21.68 8.23
C PRO A 121 18.08 21.15 8.89
N ASP A 122 18.12 21.22 10.21
CA ASP A 122 19.13 20.53 11.01
C ASP A 122 19.07 19.03 10.67
N GLN A 123 20.21 18.49 10.23
CA GLN A 123 20.30 17.12 9.74
C GLN A 123 19.94 16.11 10.82
N ASP A 124 20.27 16.39 12.08
CA ASP A 124 19.93 15.52 13.21
C ASP A 124 18.44 15.56 13.49
N ARG A 125 17.82 16.74 13.43
CA ARG A 125 16.36 16.88 13.54
C ARG A 125 15.62 16.19 12.40
N THR A 126 16.13 16.29 11.18
CA THR A 126 15.56 15.57 10.02
C THR A 126 15.69 14.06 10.20
N ALA A 127 16.85 13.56 10.62
CA ALA A 127 17.04 12.15 10.90
C ALA A 127 16.11 11.66 12.02
N ALA A 128 15.95 12.40 13.12
CA ALA A 128 15.04 12.05 14.20
C ALA A 128 13.57 11.98 13.73
N ARG A 129 13.12 12.95 12.94
CA ARG A 129 11.75 12.92 12.38
C ARG A 129 11.55 11.73 11.44
N LEU A 130 12.55 11.41 10.62
CA LEU A 130 12.50 10.26 9.73
C LEU A 130 12.56 8.93 10.49
N GLU A 131 13.28 8.86 11.61
CA GLU A 131 13.27 7.70 12.49
C GLU A 131 11.89 7.49 13.13
N ALA A 132 11.23 8.56 13.54
CA ALA A 132 9.85 8.50 14.00
C ALA A 132 8.89 7.99 12.91
N ALA A 133 9.07 8.41 11.66
CA ALA A 133 8.27 7.93 10.53
C ALA A 133 8.49 6.44 10.24
N TRP A 134 9.76 5.99 10.22
CA TRP A 134 10.09 4.57 10.05
C TRP A 134 9.53 3.69 11.17
N LEU A 135 9.70 4.10 12.43
CA LEU A 135 9.14 3.40 13.59
C LEU A 135 7.61 3.41 13.56
N GLY A 136 7.01 4.56 13.23
CA GLY A 136 5.57 4.69 13.15
C GLY A 136 4.97 3.81 12.07
N ARG A 137 5.60 3.77 10.89
CA ARG A 137 5.24 2.87 9.80
C ARG A 137 5.30 1.41 10.24
N ALA A 138 6.37 1.01 10.90
CA ALA A 138 6.54 -0.35 11.41
C ALA A 138 5.48 -0.70 12.47
N ALA A 139 5.23 0.18 13.44
CA ALA A 139 4.23 -0.06 14.49
C ALA A 139 2.82 -0.21 13.92
N GLY A 140 2.42 0.66 13.00
CA GLY A 140 1.11 0.61 12.36
C GLY A 140 0.94 -0.62 11.47
N CYS A 141 1.95 -0.98 10.68
CA CYS A 141 1.98 -2.22 9.91
C CYS A 141 1.80 -3.44 10.84
N LEU A 142 2.64 -3.53 11.89
CA LEU A 142 2.63 -4.64 12.82
C LEU A 142 1.29 -4.81 13.54
N LEU A 143 0.62 -3.70 13.90
CA LEU A 143 -0.72 -3.72 14.49
C LEU A 143 -1.76 -4.31 13.52
N GLY A 144 -1.67 -4.00 12.22
CA GLY A 144 -2.63 -4.47 11.22
C GLY A 144 -2.39 -5.90 10.73
N LYS A 145 -1.16 -6.41 10.78
CA LYS A 145 -0.77 -7.72 10.23
C LYS A 145 -1.60 -8.92 10.73
N PRO A 146 -1.95 -9.07 12.03
CA PRO A 146 -2.69 -10.24 12.50
C PRO A 146 -4.11 -10.34 11.94
N VAL A 147 -4.70 -9.20 11.59
CA VAL A 147 -6.09 -9.06 11.17
C VAL A 147 -6.26 -8.71 9.69
N GLU A 148 -5.15 -8.66 8.93
CA GLU A 148 -5.16 -8.53 7.47
C GLU A 148 -6.06 -9.62 6.85
N LYS A 149 -6.86 -9.24 5.84
CA LYS A 149 -7.87 -10.08 5.15
C LYS A 149 -9.13 -10.42 5.96
N LEU A 150 -9.23 -10.02 7.23
CA LEU A 150 -10.45 -10.24 8.02
C LEU A 150 -11.54 -9.22 7.67
N PRO A 151 -12.82 -9.63 7.70
CA PRO A 151 -13.92 -8.67 7.59
C PRO A 151 -13.99 -7.79 8.84
N LEU A 152 -14.63 -6.61 8.72
CA LEU A 152 -14.70 -5.61 9.79
C LEU A 152 -15.31 -6.14 11.09
N ASP A 153 -16.34 -6.99 10.99
CA ASP A 153 -16.97 -7.66 12.14
C ASP A 153 -15.99 -8.62 12.85
N GLY A 154 -15.13 -9.30 12.09
CA GLY A 154 -14.08 -10.15 12.63
C GLY A 154 -13.04 -9.38 13.43
N ILE A 155 -12.58 -8.24 12.91
CA ILE A 155 -11.63 -7.34 13.62
C ILE A 155 -12.23 -6.89 14.96
N ARG A 156 -13.49 -6.43 14.93
CA ARG A 156 -14.23 -6.00 16.12
C ARG A 156 -14.43 -7.14 17.12
N ALA A 157 -14.77 -8.33 16.65
CA ALA A 157 -14.98 -9.49 17.51
C ALA A 157 -13.68 -9.89 18.24
N LEU A 158 -12.56 -9.97 17.53
CA LEU A 158 -11.25 -10.29 18.10
C LEU A 158 -10.80 -9.24 19.13
N ALA A 159 -10.94 -7.96 18.80
CA ALA A 159 -10.58 -6.87 19.71
C ALA A 159 -11.46 -6.85 20.97
N ARG A 160 -12.78 -7.03 20.84
CA ARG A 160 -13.70 -7.07 21.99
C ARG A 160 -13.46 -8.27 22.88
N SER A 161 -13.22 -9.45 22.28
CA SER A 161 -12.98 -10.68 23.04
C SER A 161 -11.75 -10.58 23.94
N THR A 162 -10.77 -9.76 23.59
CA THR A 162 -9.53 -9.56 24.35
C THR A 162 -9.54 -8.27 25.18
N GLY A 163 -10.68 -7.56 25.26
CA GLY A 163 -10.80 -6.29 25.99
C GLY A 163 -10.03 -5.12 25.35
N ASN A 164 -9.61 -5.25 24.10
CA ASN A 164 -8.84 -4.26 23.35
C ASN A 164 -9.73 -3.48 22.36
N TRP A 165 -11.04 -3.32 22.63
CA TRP A 165 -11.92 -2.49 21.81
C TRP A 165 -12.39 -1.26 22.59
N PRO A 166 -12.15 -0.04 22.08
CA PRO A 166 -11.40 0.30 20.87
C PRO A 166 -9.91 -0.03 21.04
N LEU A 167 -9.19 -0.15 19.92
CA LEU A 167 -7.78 -0.57 19.94
C LEU A 167 -6.93 0.43 20.75
N THR A 168 -6.18 -0.09 21.72
CA THR A 168 -5.21 0.67 22.53
C THR A 168 -3.85 -0.03 22.63
N SER A 169 -3.76 -1.26 22.13
CA SER A 169 -2.54 -2.09 22.14
C SER A 169 -2.51 -3.06 20.94
N TYR A 170 -1.39 -3.75 20.74
CA TYR A 170 -1.27 -4.83 19.75
C TYR A 170 -2.27 -5.96 20.02
N PHE A 171 -2.74 -6.63 18.95
CA PHE A 171 -3.57 -7.83 19.10
C PHE A 171 -2.81 -8.93 19.85
N THR A 172 -3.51 -9.64 20.74
CA THR A 172 -2.96 -10.76 21.51
C THR A 172 -3.83 -12.00 21.34
N GLY A 173 -3.22 -13.18 21.38
CA GLY A 173 -3.93 -14.45 21.52
C GLY A 173 -4.29 -14.76 22.98
N ALA A 174 -3.68 -14.09 23.96
CA ALA A 174 -3.95 -14.31 25.37
C ALA A 174 -5.37 -13.88 25.75
N GLY A 175 -6.14 -14.79 26.35
CA GLY A 175 -7.53 -14.52 26.76
C GLY A 175 -8.54 -14.45 25.61
N LEU A 176 -8.15 -14.78 24.37
CA LEU A 176 -9.07 -14.85 23.25
C LEU A 176 -10.06 -16.03 23.41
N ASP A 177 -11.34 -15.76 23.23
CA ASP A 177 -12.38 -16.77 23.24
C ASP A 177 -12.14 -17.80 22.11
N PRO A 178 -12.06 -19.12 22.43
CA PRO A 178 -11.86 -20.17 21.42
C PRO A 178 -12.91 -20.17 20.29
N GLU A 179 -14.16 -19.80 20.57
CA GLU A 179 -15.21 -19.74 19.54
C GLU A 179 -14.97 -18.59 18.57
N VAL A 180 -14.54 -17.42 19.09
CA VAL A 180 -14.16 -16.26 18.26
C VAL A 180 -12.93 -16.61 17.41
N ALA A 181 -11.92 -17.25 18.00
CA ALA A 181 -10.72 -17.70 17.31
C ALA A 181 -11.02 -18.70 16.17
N ALA A 182 -11.96 -19.62 16.38
CA ALA A 182 -12.37 -20.58 15.35
C ALA A 182 -13.12 -19.90 14.19
N ARG A 183 -13.95 -18.89 14.49
CA ARG A 183 -14.71 -18.14 13.49
C ARG A 183 -13.86 -17.18 12.68
N TYR A 184 -12.90 -16.52 13.33
CA TYR A 184 -12.00 -15.54 12.71
C TYR A 184 -10.54 -15.90 13.00
N PRO A 185 -9.99 -16.92 12.32
CA PRO A 185 -8.63 -17.37 12.59
C PRO A 185 -7.61 -16.29 12.21
N TRP A 186 -6.56 -16.17 13.04
CA TRP A 186 -5.44 -15.28 12.76
C TRP A 186 -4.82 -15.55 11.39
N ASN A 187 -4.27 -14.50 10.78
CA ASN A 187 -3.53 -14.64 9.54
C ASN A 187 -2.31 -15.56 9.75
N ARG A 188 -2.31 -16.70 9.06
CA ARG A 188 -1.29 -17.76 9.22
C ARG A 188 0.14 -17.28 8.94
N ARG A 189 0.32 -16.23 8.12
CA ARG A 189 1.65 -15.69 7.79
C ARG A 189 2.21 -14.78 8.89
N SER A 190 1.36 -14.16 9.71
CA SER A 190 1.76 -13.15 10.69
C SER A 190 1.50 -13.54 12.14
N ALA A 191 0.60 -14.49 12.42
CA ALA A 191 0.24 -14.89 13.79
C ALA A 191 1.44 -15.27 14.66
N ALA A 192 2.41 -15.98 14.08
CA ALA A 192 3.60 -16.46 14.78
C ALA A 192 4.60 -15.34 15.14
N THR A 193 4.45 -14.12 14.59
CA THR A 193 5.43 -13.04 14.75
C THR A 193 4.83 -11.69 15.15
N SER A 194 3.51 -11.52 15.00
CA SER A 194 2.84 -10.20 15.05
C SER A 194 1.76 -10.08 16.13
N LEU A 195 1.55 -11.12 16.95
CA LEU A 195 0.74 -11.02 18.17
C LEU A 195 1.61 -10.48 19.31
N ALA A 196 1.04 -9.71 20.25
CA ALA A 196 1.75 -9.00 21.31
C ALA A 196 2.79 -9.86 22.05
N GLU A 197 2.45 -11.11 22.38
CA GLU A 197 3.31 -12.08 23.05
C GLU A 197 4.47 -12.63 22.18
N ASN A 198 4.39 -12.47 20.87
CA ASN A 198 5.33 -13.01 19.88
C ASN A 198 6.20 -11.95 19.21
N ILE A 199 5.95 -10.66 19.44
CA ILE A 199 6.68 -9.57 18.78
C ILE A 199 8.15 -9.58 19.22
N ASP A 200 9.05 -9.72 18.24
CA ASP A 200 10.50 -9.57 18.40
C ASP A 200 11.07 -8.80 17.21
N GLY A 201 10.87 -7.49 17.21
CA GLY A 201 11.21 -6.65 16.06
C GLY A 201 10.13 -6.62 14.99
N MET A 202 10.36 -5.79 13.97
CA MET A 202 9.49 -5.75 12.79
C MET A 202 9.85 -6.93 11.86
N PRO A 203 8.95 -7.92 11.67
CA PRO A 203 9.16 -9.00 10.72
C PRO A 203 9.11 -8.48 9.29
N GLU A 204 9.54 -9.30 8.34
CA GLU A 204 9.45 -8.96 6.92
C GLU A 204 7.98 -8.74 6.50
N ASP A 205 7.78 -7.66 5.73
CA ASP A 205 6.51 -7.24 5.18
C ASP A 205 6.74 -6.39 3.94
N ASP A 206 5.84 -6.45 2.95
CA ASP A 206 5.94 -5.64 1.74
C ASP A 206 5.75 -4.14 2.01
N ASP A 207 4.97 -3.76 3.03
CA ASP A 207 4.86 -2.38 3.48
C ASP A 207 6.19 -1.79 3.93
N LEU A 208 7.15 -2.60 4.36
CA LEU A 208 8.48 -2.14 4.78
C LEU A 208 9.54 -2.42 3.70
N THR A 209 9.33 -3.47 2.91
CA THR A 209 10.23 -3.86 1.82
C THR A 209 10.24 -2.84 0.69
N TYR A 210 9.08 -2.30 0.30
CA TYR A 210 9.05 -1.30 -0.77
C TYR A 210 9.69 0.05 -0.41
N PRO A 211 9.49 0.62 0.80
CA PRO A 211 10.27 1.78 1.23
C PRO A 211 11.78 1.54 1.23
N LEU A 212 12.24 0.33 1.59
CA LEU A 212 13.66 -0.04 1.47
C LEU A 212 14.13 -0.08 0.01
N LEU A 213 13.32 -0.65 -0.90
CA LEU A 213 13.61 -0.61 -2.34
C LEU A 213 13.66 0.83 -2.86
N GLY A 214 12.69 1.67 -2.49
CA GLY A 214 12.69 3.07 -2.89
C GLY A 214 13.85 3.87 -2.28
N LEU A 215 14.34 3.50 -1.11
CA LEU A 215 15.60 4.04 -0.56
C LEU A 215 16.80 3.65 -1.44
N LEU A 216 16.94 2.36 -1.78
CA LEU A 216 17.99 1.87 -2.69
C LEU A 216 17.91 2.51 -4.08
N LEU A 217 16.70 2.72 -4.60
CA LEU A 217 16.45 3.41 -5.87
C LEU A 217 17.07 4.81 -5.85
N LEU A 218 16.77 5.58 -4.81
CA LEU A 218 17.27 6.94 -4.66
C LEU A 218 18.78 6.99 -4.40
N GLU A 219 19.34 6.01 -3.70
CA GLU A 219 20.79 5.90 -3.52
C GLU A 219 21.52 5.59 -4.85
N ARG A 220 20.95 4.74 -5.70
CA ARG A 220 21.58 4.33 -6.98
C ARG A 220 21.38 5.36 -8.09
N HIS A 221 20.20 5.96 -8.18
CA HIS A 221 19.77 6.75 -9.34
C HIS A 221 19.46 8.22 -9.00
N GLY A 222 19.51 8.59 -7.71
CA GLY A 222 19.17 9.92 -7.25
C GLY A 222 17.69 10.27 -7.43
N PRO A 223 17.30 11.51 -7.09
CA PRO A 223 15.89 11.95 -7.21
C PRO A 223 15.40 12.09 -8.66
N GLY A 224 16.31 11.96 -9.63
CA GLY A 224 16.07 12.03 -11.07
C GLY A 224 15.70 10.69 -11.72
N PHE A 225 15.57 9.60 -10.96
CA PHE A 225 15.28 8.26 -11.47
C PHE A 225 14.10 8.19 -12.47
N THR A 226 14.15 7.25 -13.39
CA THR A 226 13.08 6.98 -14.36
C THR A 226 12.29 5.73 -13.97
N THR A 227 11.10 5.53 -14.53
CA THR A 227 10.35 4.27 -14.36
C THR A 227 11.16 3.05 -14.82
N ALA A 228 12.06 3.21 -15.80
CA ALA A 228 12.97 2.15 -16.23
C ALA A 228 14.05 1.82 -15.18
N ASP A 229 14.48 2.78 -14.36
CA ASP A 229 15.35 2.51 -13.20
C ASP A 229 14.60 1.69 -12.14
N VAL A 230 13.32 1.98 -11.91
CA VAL A 230 12.46 1.20 -10.99
C VAL A 230 12.31 -0.25 -11.49
N ALA A 231 12.03 -0.43 -12.78
CA ALA A 231 11.91 -1.75 -13.39
C ALA A 231 13.20 -2.57 -13.26
N ARG A 232 14.36 -1.96 -13.54
CA ARG A 232 15.66 -2.61 -13.35
C ARG A 232 15.92 -2.97 -11.90
N LEU A 233 15.63 -2.05 -10.97
CA LEU A 233 15.79 -2.32 -9.55
C LEU A 233 14.95 -3.51 -9.08
N TRP A 234 13.71 -3.64 -9.58
CA TRP A 234 12.88 -4.81 -9.26
C TRP A 234 13.50 -6.11 -9.76
N LEU A 235 14.01 -6.12 -11.00
CA LEU A 235 14.67 -7.30 -11.57
C LEU A 235 15.95 -7.68 -10.80
N ASP A 236 16.67 -6.69 -10.28
CA ASP A 236 17.92 -6.89 -9.55
C ASP A 236 17.69 -7.31 -8.08
N GLU A 237 16.69 -6.73 -7.40
CA GLU A 237 16.58 -6.78 -5.93
C GLU A 237 15.29 -7.42 -5.39
N LEU A 238 14.21 -7.50 -6.18
CA LEU A 238 12.90 -7.93 -5.70
C LEU A 238 12.56 -9.33 -6.25
N PRO A 239 12.58 -10.39 -5.42
CA PRO A 239 12.20 -11.71 -5.89
C PRO A 239 10.76 -11.71 -6.43
N ALA A 240 10.55 -12.22 -7.64
CA ALA A 240 9.23 -12.23 -8.29
C ALA A 240 8.10 -12.82 -7.40
N GLY A 241 8.41 -13.84 -6.61
CA GLY A 241 7.45 -14.47 -5.67
C GLY A 241 7.02 -13.60 -4.49
N ARG A 242 7.67 -12.44 -4.26
CA ARG A 242 7.38 -11.47 -3.20
C ARG A 242 6.54 -10.28 -3.67
N THR A 243 6.22 -10.19 -4.95
CA THR A 243 5.24 -9.22 -5.48
C THR A 243 3.84 -9.78 -5.36
N PHE A 244 2.80 -8.93 -5.31
CA PHE A 244 1.40 -9.36 -5.32
C PHE A 244 0.62 -8.57 -6.37
N THR A 245 -0.57 -9.07 -6.73
CA THR A 245 -1.59 -8.31 -7.50
C THR A 245 -1.00 -7.52 -8.70
N ALA A 246 -1.04 -6.18 -8.67
CA ALA A 246 -0.62 -5.32 -9.77
C ALA A 246 0.89 -5.40 -10.02
N GLU A 247 1.69 -5.41 -8.97
CA GLU A 247 3.14 -5.55 -9.03
C GLU A 247 3.53 -6.89 -9.61
N ARG A 248 2.81 -7.96 -9.24
CA ARG A 248 3.08 -9.30 -9.78
C ARG A 248 2.78 -9.40 -11.25
N VAL A 249 1.67 -8.81 -11.70
CA VAL A 249 1.34 -8.74 -13.12
C VAL A 249 2.36 -7.89 -13.88
N ALA A 250 2.77 -6.74 -13.33
CA ALA A 250 3.79 -5.90 -13.94
C ALA A 250 5.15 -6.61 -14.02
N TYR A 251 5.55 -7.34 -12.99
CA TYR A 251 6.78 -8.14 -12.99
C TYR A 251 6.72 -9.25 -14.05
N ARG A 252 5.61 -9.99 -14.13
CA ARG A 252 5.38 -10.96 -15.21
C ARG A 252 5.52 -10.28 -16.58
N ASN A 253 4.87 -9.14 -16.77
CA ASN A 253 4.90 -8.39 -18.03
C ASN A 253 6.34 -7.95 -18.40
N LEU A 254 7.16 -7.54 -17.43
CA LEU A 254 8.59 -7.25 -17.67
C LEU A 254 9.33 -8.50 -18.18
N LEU A 255 9.09 -9.66 -17.56
CA LEU A 255 9.71 -10.93 -17.97
C LEU A 255 9.19 -11.43 -19.34
N ASP A 256 7.98 -11.02 -19.72
CA ASP A 256 7.39 -11.27 -21.04
C ASP A 256 7.89 -10.26 -22.10
N GLY A 257 8.81 -9.35 -21.76
CA GLY A 257 9.39 -8.38 -22.68
C GLY A 257 8.54 -7.13 -22.92
N ILE A 258 7.56 -6.86 -22.07
CA ILE A 258 6.74 -5.64 -22.14
C ILE A 258 7.44 -4.52 -21.36
N GLU A 259 7.61 -3.37 -22.02
CA GLU A 259 8.31 -2.22 -21.44
C GLU A 259 7.37 -1.28 -20.66
N PRO A 260 7.85 -0.62 -19.59
CA PRO A 260 7.08 0.45 -18.95
C PRO A 260 6.75 1.60 -19.93
N PRO A 261 5.58 2.25 -19.81
CA PRO A 261 4.54 2.03 -18.79
C PRO A 261 3.50 0.96 -19.20
N HIS A 262 3.69 0.24 -20.31
CA HIS A 262 2.71 -0.77 -20.78
C HIS A 262 2.55 -1.94 -19.81
N THR A 263 3.57 -2.21 -19.00
CA THR A 263 3.58 -3.17 -17.89
C THR A 263 2.40 -2.98 -16.92
N ALA A 264 1.99 -1.73 -16.67
CA ALA A 264 0.86 -1.40 -15.79
C ALA A 264 -0.51 -1.67 -16.42
N ARG A 265 -0.59 -1.74 -17.76
CA ARG A 265 -1.86 -1.83 -18.51
C ARG A 265 -2.12 -3.21 -19.09
N HIS A 266 -1.07 -3.91 -19.51
CA HIS A 266 -1.23 -5.19 -20.19
C HIS A 266 -1.77 -6.26 -19.24
N ARG A 267 -3.06 -6.59 -19.40
CA ARG A 267 -3.78 -7.63 -18.64
C ARG A 267 -3.59 -7.51 -17.13
N ASN A 268 -3.62 -6.27 -16.64
CA ASN A 268 -3.46 -5.94 -15.22
C ASN A 268 -4.76 -5.34 -14.66
N PRO A 269 -5.64 -6.18 -14.08
CA PRO A 269 -6.89 -5.72 -13.50
C PRO A 269 -6.73 -5.07 -12.13
N PHE A 270 -5.53 -5.11 -11.55
CA PHE A 270 -5.26 -4.66 -10.17
C PHE A 270 -4.66 -3.26 -10.13
N ARG A 271 -4.53 -2.60 -11.28
CA ARG A 271 -3.83 -1.31 -11.47
C ARG A 271 -4.37 -0.14 -10.64
N GLU A 272 -5.55 -0.26 -10.02
CA GLU A 272 -6.13 0.73 -9.09
C GLU A 272 -6.17 0.25 -7.63
N TRP A 273 -5.47 -0.83 -7.31
CA TRP A 273 -5.31 -1.33 -5.95
C TRP A 273 -4.20 -0.55 -5.22
N ILE A 274 -4.11 -0.74 -3.90
CA ILE A 274 -3.30 0.08 -2.98
C ILE A 274 -1.79 -0.13 -3.11
N GLY A 275 -1.32 -1.10 -3.88
CA GLY A 275 0.10 -1.48 -3.94
C GLY A 275 1.06 -0.34 -4.32
N ALA A 276 0.67 0.63 -5.15
CA ALA A 276 1.49 1.84 -5.36
C ALA A 276 1.55 2.78 -4.14
N GLN A 277 0.51 2.83 -3.32
CA GLN A 277 0.45 3.68 -2.13
C GLN A 277 1.51 3.29 -1.10
N ILE A 278 1.73 1.99 -0.88
CA ILE A 278 2.68 1.49 0.13
C ILE A 278 4.15 1.75 -0.22
N ARG A 279 4.43 2.16 -1.47
CA ARG A 279 5.76 2.53 -1.96
C ARG A 279 6.05 4.02 -1.82
N ALA A 280 5.03 4.83 -1.54
CA ALA A 280 5.07 6.27 -1.68
C ALA A 280 5.88 7.00 -0.59
N ASP A 281 6.05 6.38 0.58
CA ASP A 281 6.56 7.07 1.78
C ASP A 281 7.93 7.70 1.59
N VAL A 282 8.88 6.95 1.02
CA VAL A 282 10.25 7.42 0.83
C VAL A 282 10.33 8.65 -0.07
N HIS A 283 9.39 8.79 -1.01
CA HIS A 283 9.30 9.96 -1.88
C HIS A 283 8.82 11.21 -1.14
N GLY A 284 7.95 11.05 -0.15
CA GLY A 284 7.56 12.13 0.76
C GLY A 284 8.67 12.49 1.73
N TRP A 285 9.28 11.48 2.36
CA TRP A 285 10.38 11.62 3.32
C TRP A 285 11.60 12.36 2.76
N THR A 286 11.92 12.16 1.49
CA THR A 286 13.06 12.79 0.81
C THR A 286 12.74 14.13 0.14
N ARG A 287 11.49 14.60 0.24
CA ARG A 287 11.01 15.88 -0.33
C ARG A 287 10.29 16.75 0.73
N PRO A 288 10.89 16.99 1.91
CA PRO A 288 10.22 17.71 2.99
C PRO A 288 9.81 19.12 2.54
N GLY A 289 8.52 19.43 2.66
CA GLY A 289 7.94 20.70 2.23
C GLY A 289 7.82 20.90 0.72
N ASP A 290 8.00 19.85 -0.10
CA ASP A 290 7.80 19.89 -1.56
C ASP A 290 6.77 18.84 -2.04
N PRO A 291 5.47 19.00 -1.71
CA PRO A 291 4.43 18.01 -2.02
C PRO A 291 4.31 17.67 -3.52
N ALA A 292 4.35 18.68 -4.39
CA ALA A 292 4.29 18.49 -5.85
C ALA A 292 5.48 17.67 -6.36
N GLY A 293 6.64 17.88 -5.72
CA GLY A 293 7.85 17.15 -6.02
C GLY A 293 7.83 15.68 -5.61
N ALA A 294 7.34 15.41 -4.39
CA ALA A 294 7.12 14.07 -3.88
C ALA A 294 6.13 13.31 -4.77
N ALA A 295 5.03 13.95 -5.14
CA ALA A 295 4.04 13.39 -6.05
C ALA A 295 4.64 13.02 -7.42
N ALA A 296 5.52 13.85 -7.99
CA ALA A 296 6.18 13.54 -9.25
C ALA A 296 7.20 12.38 -9.14
N GLN A 297 7.85 12.18 -7.99
CA GLN A 297 8.66 10.98 -7.75
C GLN A 297 7.78 9.74 -7.64
N ALA A 298 6.74 9.79 -6.79
CA ALA A 298 5.80 8.69 -6.61
C ALA A 298 5.08 8.31 -7.91
N TRP A 299 4.75 9.27 -8.78
CA TRP A 299 4.19 8.98 -10.09
C TRP A 299 5.13 8.12 -10.95
N ARG A 300 6.43 8.46 -11.02
CA ARG A 300 7.41 7.70 -11.82
C ARG A 300 7.58 6.27 -11.32
N ASP A 301 7.49 6.04 -10.02
CA ASP A 301 7.49 4.71 -9.40
C ASP A 301 6.18 3.95 -9.65
N ALA A 302 5.04 4.63 -9.47
CA ALA A 302 3.71 4.02 -9.54
C ALA A 302 3.37 3.51 -10.94
N VAL A 303 3.70 4.28 -11.99
CA VAL A 303 3.34 3.94 -13.39
C VAL A 303 4.05 2.71 -13.96
N LEU A 304 4.97 2.10 -13.21
CA LEU A 304 5.49 0.77 -13.53
C LEU A 304 4.39 -0.29 -13.48
N SER A 305 3.47 -0.21 -12.51
CA SER A 305 2.48 -1.27 -12.24
C SER A 305 1.04 -0.78 -12.10
N HIS A 306 0.81 0.53 -11.92
CA HIS A 306 -0.50 1.11 -11.64
C HIS A 306 -0.91 2.19 -12.65
N THR A 307 -2.22 2.48 -12.69
CA THR A 307 -2.82 3.60 -13.42
C THR A 307 -3.88 4.28 -12.56
N GLY A 308 -4.42 5.43 -13.02
CA GLY A 308 -5.61 6.05 -12.43
C GLY A 308 -5.52 6.19 -10.90
N ASN A 309 -6.53 5.70 -10.19
CA ASN A 309 -6.63 5.85 -8.74
C ASN A 309 -5.50 5.17 -7.94
N GLY A 310 -4.85 4.13 -8.49
CA GLY A 310 -3.67 3.52 -7.87
C GLY A 310 -2.48 4.47 -7.87
N VAL A 311 -2.25 5.16 -8.99
CA VAL A 311 -1.22 6.20 -9.10
C VAL A 311 -1.56 7.41 -8.23
N TYR A 312 -2.84 7.82 -8.21
CA TYR A 312 -3.27 8.96 -7.39
C TYR A 312 -3.09 8.69 -5.91
N ALA A 313 -3.30 7.46 -5.42
CA ALA A 313 -3.09 7.13 -4.02
C ALA A 313 -1.63 7.27 -3.62
N ALA A 314 -0.70 6.83 -4.48
CA ALA A 314 0.73 7.04 -4.27
C ALA A 314 1.11 8.52 -4.27
N MET A 315 0.59 9.30 -5.23
CA MET A 315 0.84 10.74 -5.31
C MET A 315 0.30 11.49 -4.08
N PHE A 316 -0.93 11.19 -3.68
CA PHE A 316 -1.59 11.73 -2.50
C PHE A 316 -0.77 11.48 -1.23
N THR A 317 -0.39 10.23 -0.99
CA THR A 317 0.39 9.84 0.19
C THR A 317 1.76 10.49 0.21
N ALA A 318 2.51 10.46 -0.90
CA ALA A 318 3.82 11.09 -0.97
C ALA A 318 3.76 12.61 -0.70
N ALA A 319 2.75 13.30 -1.25
CA ALA A 319 2.54 14.73 -1.03
C ALA A 319 2.15 15.06 0.42
N ALA A 320 1.28 14.27 1.03
CA ALA A 320 0.90 14.44 2.44
C ALA A 320 2.11 14.23 3.37
N LEU A 321 2.89 13.18 3.13
CA LEU A 321 4.10 12.89 3.90
C LEU A 321 5.18 13.96 3.70
N ALA A 322 5.36 14.49 2.49
CA ALA A 322 6.26 15.61 2.23
C ALA A 322 5.90 16.85 3.05
N GLU A 323 4.61 17.19 3.10
CA GLU A 323 4.13 18.34 3.88
C GLU A 323 4.37 18.13 5.39
N ALA A 324 4.05 16.94 5.92
CA ALA A 324 4.32 16.58 7.31
C ALA A 324 5.83 16.57 7.63
N ALA A 325 6.67 16.03 6.74
CA ALA A 325 8.12 16.00 6.89
C ALA A 325 8.74 17.41 6.94
N GLY A 326 8.09 18.39 6.29
CA GLY A 326 8.43 19.81 6.38
C GLY A 326 8.31 20.39 7.80
N GLY A 327 7.58 19.74 8.71
CA GLY A 327 7.54 20.06 10.13
C GLY A 327 6.78 21.33 10.50
N ARG A 328 5.94 21.84 9.60
CA ARG A 328 5.15 23.08 9.79
C ARG A 328 3.63 22.86 9.69
N ALA A 329 3.21 21.69 9.21
CA ALA A 329 1.81 21.38 8.98
C ALA A 329 1.25 20.50 10.09
N ASP A 330 -0.03 20.72 10.40
CA ASP A 330 -0.86 19.74 11.08
C ASP A 330 -1.31 18.63 10.10
N VAL A 331 -2.02 17.63 10.63
CA VAL A 331 -2.54 16.52 9.83
C VAL A 331 -3.45 17.00 8.70
N HIS A 332 -4.25 18.04 8.92
CA HIS A 332 -5.16 18.59 7.92
C HIS A 332 -4.43 19.32 6.80
N GLY A 333 -3.32 20.00 7.10
CA GLY A 333 -2.39 20.59 6.15
C GLY A 333 -1.79 19.52 5.24
N ALA A 334 -1.32 18.42 5.82
CA ALA A 334 -0.79 17.29 5.07
C ALA A 334 -1.84 16.68 4.12
N LEU A 335 -3.06 16.40 4.61
CA LEU A 335 -4.15 15.86 3.78
C LEU A 335 -4.57 16.83 2.66
N ARG A 336 -4.59 18.14 2.92
CA ARG A 336 -4.84 19.16 1.89
C ARG A 336 -3.74 19.17 0.82
N ALA A 337 -2.48 19.04 1.21
CA ALA A 337 -1.35 18.96 0.27
C ALA A 337 -1.46 17.71 -0.62
N GLY A 338 -1.85 16.57 -0.06
CA GLY A 338 -2.16 15.35 -0.82
C GLY A 338 -3.29 15.54 -1.83
N LEU A 339 -4.40 16.17 -1.42
CA LEU A 339 -5.53 16.45 -2.32
C LEU A 339 -5.17 17.44 -3.45
N ALA A 340 -4.18 18.31 -3.25
CA ALA A 340 -3.80 19.34 -4.22
C ALA A 340 -3.01 18.80 -5.42
N VAL A 341 -2.50 17.57 -5.36
CA VAL A 341 -1.67 16.96 -6.41
C VAL A 341 -2.38 15.89 -7.23
N ILE A 342 -3.67 15.63 -6.95
CA ILE A 342 -4.48 14.63 -7.66
C ILE A 342 -5.69 15.28 -8.33
N PRO A 343 -6.22 14.72 -9.45
CA PRO A 343 -7.33 15.34 -10.16
C PRO A 343 -8.55 15.49 -9.24
N PRO A 344 -9.10 16.71 -9.07
CA PRO A 344 -10.11 16.99 -8.06
C PRO A 344 -11.44 16.27 -8.31
N ARG A 345 -11.71 15.86 -9.55
CA ARG A 345 -12.92 15.14 -9.98
C ARG A 345 -12.78 13.61 -9.91
N SER A 346 -11.57 13.09 -9.66
CA SER A 346 -11.31 11.64 -9.54
C SER A 346 -12.10 11.00 -8.39
N ARG A 347 -12.39 9.71 -8.53
CA ARG A 347 -12.99 8.87 -7.48
C ARG A 347 -12.19 8.93 -6.19
N LEU A 348 -10.85 8.84 -6.26
CA LEU A 348 -9.98 8.94 -5.08
C LEU A 348 -10.16 10.27 -4.34
N ALA A 349 -10.10 11.41 -5.04
CA ALA A 349 -10.23 12.72 -4.40
C ALA A 349 -11.60 12.91 -3.72
N ARG A 350 -12.67 12.37 -4.31
CA ARG A 350 -14.01 12.37 -3.68
C ARG A 350 -14.05 11.50 -2.44
N ALA A 351 -13.48 10.30 -2.49
CA ALA A 351 -13.46 9.37 -1.36
C ALA A 351 -12.63 9.90 -0.17
N VAL A 352 -11.47 10.50 -0.42
CA VAL A 352 -10.66 11.17 0.61
C VAL A 352 -11.44 12.30 1.27
N ARG A 353 -12.12 13.17 0.49
CA ARG A 353 -12.95 14.24 1.04
C ARG A 353 -14.11 13.70 1.87
N LEU A 354 -14.74 12.60 1.42
CA LEU A 354 -15.79 11.91 2.19
C LEU A 354 -15.25 11.39 3.53
N GLY A 355 -14.07 10.76 3.54
CA GLY A 355 -13.42 10.29 4.77
C GLY A 355 -13.16 11.42 5.77
N ILE A 356 -12.60 12.54 5.28
CA ILE A 356 -12.37 13.74 6.11
C ILE A 356 -13.70 14.30 6.66
N ALA A 357 -14.73 14.40 5.81
CA ALA A 357 -16.04 14.90 6.24
C ALA A 357 -16.69 13.98 7.28
N ALA A 358 -16.70 12.67 7.03
CA ALA A 358 -17.27 11.69 7.95
C ALA A 358 -16.58 11.70 9.32
N ALA A 359 -15.25 11.88 9.36
CA ALA A 359 -14.51 12.02 10.60
C ALA A 359 -14.85 13.30 11.38
N ARG A 360 -15.09 14.43 10.68
CA ARG A 360 -15.45 15.72 11.31
C ARG A 360 -16.89 15.80 11.77
N GLU A 361 -17.78 15.08 11.09
CA GLU A 361 -19.21 15.00 11.41
C GLU A 361 -19.49 14.02 12.55
N GLU A 362 -18.50 13.22 12.97
CA GLU A 362 -18.62 12.34 14.14
C GLU A 362 -18.75 13.19 15.41
N PRO A 363 -19.85 13.07 16.17
CA PRO A 363 -20.17 14.03 17.23
C PRO A 363 -19.53 13.74 18.59
N THR A 364 -19.00 12.54 18.83
CA THR A 364 -18.51 12.15 20.15
C THR A 364 -17.04 12.51 20.38
N GLY A 365 -16.23 12.52 19.32
CA GLY A 365 -14.78 12.69 19.37
C GLY A 365 -14.05 11.52 20.04
N THR A 366 -14.73 10.45 20.45
CA THR A 366 -14.10 9.34 21.19
C THR A 366 -13.48 8.30 20.26
N ALA A 367 -12.57 7.48 20.77
CA ALA A 367 -11.99 6.39 19.99
C ALA A 367 -13.07 5.38 19.54
N GLU A 368 -14.08 5.15 20.37
CA GLU A 368 -15.24 4.32 20.07
C GLU A 368 -16.11 4.91 18.96
N GLY A 369 -16.29 6.23 18.93
CA GLY A 369 -17.08 6.96 17.93
C GLY A 369 -16.61 6.70 16.50
N PHE A 370 -15.32 6.45 16.30
CA PHE A 370 -14.74 6.11 14.99
C PHE A 370 -15.39 4.88 14.33
N ALA A 371 -16.00 3.97 15.11
CA ALA A 371 -16.74 2.83 14.57
C ALA A 371 -17.85 3.26 13.60
N ALA A 372 -18.57 4.35 13.91
CA ALA A 372 -19.63 4.89 13.06
C ALA A 372 -19.06 5.49 11.77
N VAL A 373 -17.87 6.10 11.83
CA VAL A 373 -17.16 6.61 10.64
C VAL A 373 -16.78 5.45 9.73
N ALA A 374 -16.19 4.39 10.28
CA ALA A 374 -15.86 3.18 9.52
C ALA A 374 -17.11 2.56 8.88
N ASP A 375 -18.21 2.41 9.62
CA ASP A 375 -19.46 1.83 9.11
C ASP A 375 -20.04 2.64 7.93
N ARG A 376 -19.96 3.98 8.00
CA ARG A 376 -20.36 4.85 6.89
C ARG A 376 -19.49 4.63 5.65
N LEU A 377 -18.17 4.53 5.81
CA LEU A 377 -17.26 4.29 4.69
C LEU A 377 -17.49 2.90 4.07
N HIS A 378 -17.71 1.87 4.87
CA HIS A 378 -18.05 0.53 4.38
C HIS A 378 -19.40 0.51 3.66
N THR A 379 -20.39 1.28 4.12
CA THR A 379 -21.68 1.42 3.42
C THR A 379 -21.50 2.01 2.02
N VAL A 380 -20.64 3.02 1.86
CA VAL A 380 -20.43 3.70 0.57
C VAL A 380 -19.50 2.91 -0.36
N HIS A 381 -18.40 2.36 0.18
CA HIS A 381 -17.31 1.80 -0.61
C HIS A 381 -17.11 0.28 -0.48
N GLY A 382 -17.92 -0.42 0.32
CA GLY A 382 -17.78 -1.86 0.58
C GLY A 382 -17.97 -2.77 -0.63
N HIS A 383 -18.41 -2.21 -1.78
CA HIS A 383 -18.47 -2.92 -3.05
C HIS A 383 -17.10 -3.12 -3.72
N HIS A 384 -16.11 -2.30 -3.37
CA HIS A 384 -14.74 -2.46 -3.86
C HIS A 384 -14.03 -3.66 -3.23
N HIS A 385 -13.00 -4.15 -3.91
CA HIS A 385 -12.09 -5.10 -3.29
C HIS A 385 -11.39 -4.47 -2.06
N TRP A 386 -11.12 -5.27 -1.03
CA TRP A 386 -10.61 -4.75 0.25
C TRP A 386 -9.22 -4.10 0.15
N VAL A 387 -8.41 -4.42 -0.87
CA VAL A 387 -7.15 -3.71 -1.17
C VAL A 387 -7.27 -2.64 -2.26
N HIS A 388 -8.49 -2.22 -2.64
CA HIS A 388 -8.66 -1.16 -3.65
C HIS A 388 -8.20 0.20 -3.10
N ALA A 389 -7.56 1.04 -3.91
CA ALA A 389 -6.97 2.29 -3.42
C ALA A 389 -8.02 3.28 -2.86
N VAL A 390 -9.18 3.38 -3.52
CA VAL A 390 -10.26 4.32 -3.18
C VAL A 390 -10.79 4.19 -1.73
N PRO A 391 -11.30 3.02 -1.27
CA PRO A 391 -11.76 2.86 0.11
C PRO A 391 -10.63 3.06 1.13
N ASN A 392 -9.44 2.54 0.84
CA ASN A 392 -8.31 2.60 1.77
C ASN A 392 -7.82 4.05 1.97
N ALA A 393 -7.72 4.86 0.90
CA ALA A 393 -7.37 6.27 1.03
C ALA A 393 -8.45 7.08 1.78
N ALA A 394 -9.72 6.74 1.63
CA ALA A 394 -10.81 7.35 2.41
C ALA A 394 -10.69 7.01 3.90
N LEU A 395 -10.44 5.74 4.22
CA LEU A 395 -10.26 5.29 5.60
C LEU A 395 -9.02 5.93 6.25
N LEU A 396 -7.89 5.95 5.54
CA LEU A 396 -6.67 6.59 6.01
C LEU A 396 -6.91 8.07 6.34
N ALA A 397 -7.56 8.81 5.44
CA ALA A 397 -7.86 10.22 5.65
C ALA A 397 -8.84 10.44 6.83
N ALA A 398 -9.83 9.55 6.98
CA ALA A 398 -10.76 9.59 8.11
C ALA A 398 -10.06 9.30 9.44
N ALA A 399 -9.22 8.26 9.50
CA ALA A 399 -8.47 7.88 10.71
C ALA A 399 -7.54 9.00 11.18
N LEU A 400 -6.75 9.55 10.25
CA LEU A 400 -5.83 10.66 10.50
C LEU A 400 -6.58 11.94 10.95
N THR A 401 -7.72 12.23 10.31
CA THR A 401 -8.56 13.39 10.67
C THR A 401 -9.18 13.24 12.04
N HIS A 402 -9.75 12.07 12.35
CA HIS A 402 -10.43 11.83 13.63
C HIS A 402 -9.43 11.72 14.80
N ALA A 403 -8.21 11.26 14.53
CA ALA A 403 -7.13 11.26 15.52
C ALA A 403 -6.47 12.63 15.71
N ASP A 404 -6.79 13.61 14.86
CA ASP A 404 -6.10 14.91 14.79
C ASP A 404 -4.56 14.79 14.73
N GLY A 405 -4.07 13.76 14.02
CA GLY A 405 -2.64 13.48 13.91
C GLY A 405 -1.99 12.83 15.14
N ASP A 406 -2.75 12.50 16.19
CA ASP A 406 -2.26 11.71 17.33
C ASP A 406 -1.74 10.35 16.85
N PHE A 407 -0.56 9.96 17.30
CA PHE A 407 0.13 8.77 16.79
C PHE A 407 -0.63 7.48 17.06
N ALA A 408 -0.89 7.17 18.33
CA ALA A 408 -1.57 5.94 18.72
C ALA A 408 -3.00 5.92 18.17
N GLY A 409 -3.69 7.05 18.26
CA GLY A 409 -5.02 7.25 17.73
C GLY A 409 -5.11 7.04 16.22
N SER A 410 -4.11 7.45 15.44
CA SER A 410 -4.08 7.31 13.99
C SER A 410 -3.95 5.85 13.57
N ILE A 411 -2.97 5.12 14.13
CA ILE A 411 -2.76 3.71 13.79
C ILE A 411 -3.92 2.83 14.27
N CYS A 412 -4.46 3.10 15.46
CA CYS A 412 -5.58 2.34 16.01
C CYS A 412 -6.85 2.53 15.17
N ARG A 413 -7.16 3.76 14.75
CA ARG A 413 -8.33 4.03 13.90
C ARG A 413 -8.16 3.44 12.51
N ALA A 414 -6.99 3.57 11.89
CA ALA A 414 -6.70 2.98 10.59
C ALA A 414 -6.93 1.46 10.59
N VAL A 415 -6.40 0.75 11.58
CA VAL A 415 -6.56 -0.71 11.70
C VAL A 415 -8.00 -1.10 12.10
N SER A 416 -8.63 -0.35 13.02
CA SER A 416 -10.01 -0.61 13.44
C SER A 416 -11.03 -0.44 12.32
N GLY A 417 -10.71 0.35 11.30
CA GLY A 417 -11.56 0.53 10.12
C GLY A 417 -11.53 -0.62 9.12
N GLY A 418 -10.64 -1.59 9.28
CA GLY A 418 -10.52 -2.76 8.42
C GLY A 418 -9.92 -2.47 7.04
N TRP A 419 -10.36 -3.23 6.04
CA TRP A 419 -9.74 -3.28 4.71
C TRP A 419 -8.27 -3.71 4.79
N ASP A 420 -7.35 -2.99 4.14
CA ASP A 420 -5.93 -3.35 4.12
C ASP A 420 -5.24 -2.82 5.38
N THR A 421 -5.37 -3.57 6.47
CA THR A 421 -5.13 -3.08 7.83
C THR A 421 -3.68 -2.74 8.11
N ASP A 422 -2.74 -3.58 7.69
CA ASP A 422 -1.31 -3.33 7.80
C ASP A 422 -0.89 -2.13 6.94
N SER A 423 -1.30 -2.07 5.67
CA SER A 423 -0.92 -0.97 4.78
C SER A 423 -1.49 0.40 5.20
N ASN A 424 -2.75 0.43 5.64
CA ASN A 424 -3.33 1.66 6.20
C ASN A 424 -2.67 2.04 7.52
N GLY A 425 -2.45 1.06 8.41
CA GLY A 425 -1.74 1.27 9.66
C GLY A 425 -0.34 1.83 9.43
N ALA A 426 0.41 1.26 8.49
CA ALA A 426 1.75 1.68 8.10
C ALA A 426 1.78 3.13 7.63
N THR A 427 0.90 3.49 6.70
CA THR A 427 0.84 4.86 6.16
C THR A 427 0.38 5.86 7.22
N ALA A 428 -0.60 5.51 8.06
CA ALA A 428 -1.07 6.36 9.16
C ALA A 428 0.04 6.60 10.19
N GLY A 429 0.77 5.54 10.56
CA GLY A 429 1.87 5.61 11.52
C GLY A 429 3.08 6.38 10.98
N SER A 430 3.39 6.25 9.68
CA SER A 430 4.40 7.05 8.99
C SER A 430 4.10 8.55 9.09
N LEU A 431 2.88 8.95 8.73
CA LEU A 431 2.47 10.36 8.76
C LEU A 431 2.41 10.90 10.18
N ALA A 432 1.75 10.20 11.10
CA ALA A 432 1.65 10.64 12.49
C ALA A 432 3.02 10.64 13.20
N GLY A 433 3.92 9.73 12.82
CA GLY A 433 5.31 9.73 13.27
C GLY A 433 6.09 10.97 12.83
N LEU A 434 5.92 11.42 11.57
CA LEU A 434 6.49 12.68 11.10
C LEU A 434 5.96 13.89 11.89
N LEU A 435 4.66 13.89 12.21
CA LEU A 435 4.01 14.95 12.99
C LEU A 435 4.49 14.98 14.44
N ALA A 436 4.68 13.81 15.07
CA ALA A 436 5.28 13.68 16.41
C ALA A 436 6.73 14.19 16.44
N GLY A 437 7.44 14.11 15.31
CA GLY A 437 8.69 14.83 15.05
C GLY A 437 9.96 14.20 15.60
N SER A 438 9.87 13.23 16.52
CA SER A 438 11.02 12.46 17.03
C SER A 438 10.59 11.09 17.57
N PRO A 439 11.49 10.08 17.59
CA PRO A 439 11.16 8.76 18.13
C PRO A 439 10.79 8.80 19.61
N ALA A 440 11.37 9.73 20.39
CA ALA A 440 11.08 9.91 21.81
C ALA A 440 9.67 10.44 22.09
N ALA A 441 8.99 11.00 21.09
CA ALA A 441 7.60 11.45 21.19
C ALA A 441 6.59 10.32 20.92
N LEU A 442 7.04 9.14 20.46
CA LEU A 442 6.18 8.00 20.23
C LEU A 442 6.03 7.18 21.53
N PRO A 443 4.83 6.69 21.89
CA PRO A 443 4.66 5.88 23.09
C PRO A 443 5.47 4.58 23.01
N GLU A 444 6.22 4.28 24.07
CA GLU A 444 7.10 3.10 24.14
C GLU A 444 6.36 1.78 23.95
N SER A 445 5.08 1.70 24.33
CA SER A 445 4.25 0.51 24.13
C SER A 445 4.14 0.09 22.66
N TRP A 446 4.26 1.04 21.73
CA TRP A 446 4.24 0.78 20.29
C TRP A 446 5.64 0.55 19.72
N THR A 447 6.67 1.22 20.22
CA THR A 447 8.02 1.21 19.62
C THR A 447 8.98 0.21 20.28
N ALA A 448 8.88 -0.04 21.57
CA ALA A 448 9.77 -0.96 22.29
C ALA A 448 9.71 -2.41 21.77
N PRO A 449 8.53 -2.99 21.45
CA PRO A 449 8.45 -4.33 20.87
C PRO A 449 9.20 -4.47 19.53
N LEU A 450 9.34 -3.37 18.78
CA LEU A 450 10.10 -3.36 17.52
C LEU A 450 11.62 -3.45 17.72
N ARG A 451 12.13 -3.26 18.95
CA ARG A 451 13.56 -3.37 19.30
C ARG A 451 14.50 -2.59 18.37
N GLY A 452 14.00 -1.54 17.72
CA GLY A 452 14.76 -0.77 16.73
C GLY A 452 15.15 -1.53 15.45
N ARG A 453 14.56 -2.70 15.16
CA ARG A 453 14.99 -3.63 14.09
C ARG A 453 13.89 -3.94 13.09
N LEU A 454 14.26 -4.02 11.81
CA LEU A 454 13.45 -4.50 10.70
C LEU A 454 14.14 -5.68 10.02
N THR A 455 13.42 -6.78 9.83
CA THR A 455 13.88 -7.91 9.02
C THR A 455 13.46 -7.71 7.56
N SER A 456 14.39 -7.85 6.61
CA SER A 456 14.09 -7.78 5.17
C SER A 456 15.06 -8.61 4.35
N SER A 457 14.60 -9.15 3.22
CA SER A 457 15.46 -9.81 2.22
C SER A 457 16.11 -8.84 1.22
N VAL A 458 15.75 -7.55 1.24
CA VAL A 458 16.25 -6.54 0.30
C VAL A 458 17.58 -5.93 0.76
N GLY A 459 18.48 -5.68 -0.20
CA GLY A 459 19.74 -4.96 0.05
C GLY A 459 20.85 -5.79 0.71
N GLY A 460 20.76 -7.13 0.64
CA GLY A 460 21.82 -8.06 1.07
C GLY A 460 22.03 -8.17 2.60
N GLN A 461 21.31 -7.38 3.39
CA GLN A 461 21.32 -7.43 4.85
C GLN A 461 19.98 -7.93 5.36
N ALA A 462 20.01 -8.96 6.22
CA ALA A 462 18.79 -9.54 6.76
C ALA A 462 18.08 -8.65 7.80
N VAL A 463 18.83 -7.81 8.52
CA VAL A 463 18.31 -6.97 9.61
C VAL A 463 18.83 -5.54 9.48
N HIS A 464 17.90 -4.58 9.55
CA HIS A 464 18.14 -3.14 9.42
C HIS A 464 17.76 -2.44 10.72
N ALA A 465 18.59 -1.50 11.18
CA ALA A 465 18.25 -0.64 12.32
C ALA A 465 17.48 0.60 11.83
N PHE A 466 16.36 0.95 12.47
CA PHE A 466 15.53 2.10 12.04
C PHE A 466 16.31 3.42 12.05
N GLY A 467 17.12 3.70 13.07
CA GLY A 467 17.98 4.89 13.09
C GLY A 467 18.99 4.94 11.94
N THR A 468 19.48 3.78 11.45
CA THR A 468 20.35 3.72 10.26
C THR A 468 19.57 4.03 8.99
N LEU A 469 18.37 3.45 8.83
CA LEU A 469 17.49 3.75 7.70
C LEU A 469 17.10 5.23 7.66
N ALA A 470 16.82 5.83 8.82
CA ALA A 470 16.51 7.24 8.95
C ALA A 470 17.68 8.14 8.52
N ARG A 471 18.91 7.84 8.95
CA ARG A 471 20.11 8.59 8.51
C ARG A 471 20.38 8.47 7.01
N ARG A 472 20.23 7.26 6.45
CA ARG A 472 20.33 7.04 4.99
C ARG A 472 19.27 7.85 4.23
N THR A 473 18.03 7.81 4.71
CA THR A 473 16.92 8.60 4.15
C THR A 473 17.21 10.10 4.23
N ALA A 474 17.70 10.60 5.37
CA ALA A 474 18.04 12.01 5.59
C ALA A 474 19.14 12.50 4.62
N ALA A 475 20.11 11.64 4.30
CA ALA A 475 21.18 11.96 3.35
C ALA A 475 20.67 12.18 1.91
N LEU A 476 19.50 11.64 1.57
CA LEU A 476 18.88 11.74 0.25
C LEU A 476 17.86 12.87 0.12
N VAL A 477 17.65 13.66 1.18
CA VAL A 477 16.72 14.78 1.16
C VAL A 477 17.11 15.76 0.04
N VAL A 478 16.20 15.93 -0.90
CA VAL A 478 16.36 16.84 -2.03
C VAL A 478 16.23 18.27 -1.52
N ARG A 479 17.28 19.04 -1.74
CA ARG A 479 17.30 20.47 -1.40
C ARG A 479 16.57 21.23 -2.49
N THR A 480 15.50 21.93 -2.13
CA THR A 480 14.94 22.96 -2.99
C THR A 480 15.95 24.10 -3.05
N PRO A 481 16.48 24.50 -4.23
CA PRO A 481 17.36 25.65 -4.30
C PRO A 481 16.61 26.90 -3.83
N ASP A 482 17.28 27.74 -3.02
CA ASP A 482 16.78 29.07 -2.72
C ASP A 482 16.59 29.80 -4.04
N ARG A 483 15.37 30.24 -4.34
CA ARG A 483 15.16 31.18 -5.44
C ARG A 483 15.77 32.51 -4.97
N PRO A 484 16.67 33.15 -5.74
CA PRO A 484 17.11 34.50 -5.40
C PRO A 484 15.87 35.39 -5.30
N GLU A 485 15.75 36.15 -4.21
CA GLU A 485 14.74 37.20 -4.10
C GLU A 485 14.82 38.06 -5.36
N ALA A 486 13.68 38.21 -6.05
CA ALA A 486 13.60 39.20 -7.11
C ALA A 486 13.96 40.56 -6.48
N PRO A 487 14.87 41.34 -7.08
CA PRO A 487 15.21 42.65 -6.54
C PRO A 487 13.91 43.46 -6.40
N ALA A 488 13.70 44.03 -5.22
CA ALA A 488 12.55 44.89 -4.94
C ALA A 488 12.48 46.05 -5.96
N PRO A 489 11.27 46.46 -6.37
CA PRO A 489 11.06 47.43 -7.45
C PRO A 489 11.64 48.82 -7.15
#